data_AF-A0AAJ1B0R2-F1
#
_entry.id   AF-A0AAJ1B0R2-F1
#
_cell.length_a   1.000
_cell.length_b   1.000
_cell.length_c   1.000
_cell.angle_alpha   90.00
_cell.angle_beta   90.00
_cell.angle_gamma   90.00
#
_symmetry.space_group_name_H-M   'P 1'
#
loop_
_entity.id
_entity.type
_entity.pdbx_description
1 polymer ?
#
loop_
_entity_poly.entity_id
_entity_poly.type
_entity_poly.pdbx_seq_one_letter_code
_entity_poly.pdbx_strand_id
1 'polypeptide(L)'
;IIATDAGREGELVARWIINKAHIKKPMQRLWISSVTDKAIKEGFKKLKNAREYEALYHSAYSRSIADWIVGINATRALTCKYNAQLACGRVQ
;
A
#
# COMPACT_ATOMS: atom_id res chain seq x y z
N ILE A 1 1.24 1.12 -16.78
CA ILE A 1 0.22 1.98 -16.13
C ILE A 1 -0.19 1.30 -14.84
N ILE A 2 -0.21 2.01 -13.73
CA ILE A 2 -0.67 1.53 -12.43
C ILE A 2 -2.17 1.82 -12.34
N ALA A 3 -2.99 0.78 -12.17
CA ALA A 3 -4.45 0.86 -12.16
C ALA A 3 -5.07 0.20 -10.92
N THR A 4 -4.33 0.13 -9.82
CA THR A 4 -4.83 -0.30 -8.51
C THR A 4 -5.79 0.75 -7.91
N ASP A 5 -6.48 0.41 -6.83
CA ASP A 5 -7.42 1.32 -6.18
C ASP A 5 -6.80 2.68 -5.86
N ALA A 6 -7.61 3.74 -6.00
CA ALA A 6 -7.22 5.13 -5.75
C ALA A 6 -7.08 5.41 -4.24
N GLY A 7 -6.01 4.89 -3.64
CA GLY A 7 -5.72 5.05 -2.21
C GLY A 7 -4.30 4.62 -1.83
N ARG A 8 -3.95 4.85 -0.56
CA ARG A 8 -2.63 4.53 0.01
C ARG A 8 -2.24 3.07 -0.15
N GLU A 9 -3.15 2.15 0.16
CA GLU A 9 -2.90 0.71 0.04
C GLU A 9 -2.75 0.26 -1.43
N GLY A 10 -3.53 0.87 -2.33
CA GLY A 10 -3.42 0.61 -3.76
C GLY A 10 -2.04 1.01 -4.32
N GLU A 11 -1.46 2.11 -3.85
CA GLU A 11 -0.07 2.46 -4.17
C GLU A 11 0.93 1.45 -3.60
N LEU A 12 0.76 1.05 -2.34
CA LEU A 12 1.66 0.11 -1.66
C LEU A 12 1.77 -1.21 -2.44
N VAL A 13 0.64 -1.83 -2.74
CA VAL A 13 0.58 -3.12 -3.44
C VAL A 13 1.21 -3.02 -4.82
N ALA A 14 0.85 -2.01 -5.61
CA ALA A 14 1.40 -1.83 -6.94
C ALA A 14 2.93 -1.67 -6.91
N ARG A 15 3.44 -0.83 -6.01
CA ARG A 15 4.87 -0.54 -5.90
C ARG A 15 5.67 -1.74 -5.40
N TRP A 16 5.14 -2.53 -4.48
CA TRP A 16 5.77 -3.78 -4.06
C TRP A 16 5.93 -4.77 -5.21
N ILE A 17 4.87 -4.97 -6.01
CA ILE A 17 4.93 -5.87 -7.17
C ILE A 17 5.95 -5.37 -8.18
N ILE A 18 5.93 -4.08 -8.51
CA ILE A 18 6.85 -3.44 -9.46
C ILE A 18 8.31 -3.57 -9.00
N ASN A 19 8.58 -3.27 -7.72
CA ASN A 19 9.90 -3.37 -7.13
C ASN A 19 10.39 -4.82 -7.11
N LYS A 20 9.53 -5.77 -6.72
CA LYS A 20 9.85 -7.20 -6.71
C LYS A 20 10.15 -7.74 -8.11
N ALA A 21 9.44 -7.24 -9.12
CA ALA A 21 9.64 -7.57 -10.52
C ALA A 21 10.80 -6.79 -11.17
N HIS A 22 11.50 -5.92 -10.44
CA HIS A 22 12.62 -5.10 -10.94
C HIS A 22 12.32 -4.27 -12.19
N ILE A 23 11.07 -3.79 -12.32
CA ILE A 23 10.65 -3.03 -13.49
C ILE A 23 11.18 -1.59 -13.42
N LYS A 24 11.91 -1.16 -14.47
CA LYS A 24 12.46 0.20 -14.62
C LYS A 24 11.79 1.05 -15.71
N LYS A 25 10.65 0.59 -16.22
CA LYS A 25 9.92 1.29 -17.30
C LYS A 25 9.24 2.56 -16.77
N PRO A 26 9.03 3.59 -17.60
CA PRO A 26 8.25 4.76 -17.21
C PRO A 26 6.87 4.36 -16.68
N MET A 27 6.46 4.96 -15.57
CA MET A 27 5.21 4.62 -14.88
C MET A 27 4.24 5.80 -14.90
N GLN A 28 3.01 5.51 -15.27
CA GLN A 28 1.87 6.41 -15.20
C GLN A 28 0.81 5.83 -14.27
N ARG A 29 0.04 6.69 -13.62
CA ARG A 29 -1.01 6.32 -12.66
C ARG A 29 -2.39 6.66 -13.19
N LEU A 30 -3.26 5.65 -13.24
CA LEU A 30 -4.70 5.80 -13.49
C LEU A 30 -5.42 5.99 -12.15
N TRP A 31 -5.88 7.20 -11.84
CA TRP A 31 -6.52 7.51 -10.55
C TRP A 31 -8.03 7.63 -10.70
N ILE A 32 -8.75 6.52 -10.51
CA ILE A 32 -10.21 6.46 -10.60
C ILE A 32 -10.80 5.72 -9.40
N SER A 33 -11.99 6.12 -8.95
CA SER A 33 -12.77 5.45 -7.91
C SER A 33 -14.04 4.77 -8.44
N SER A 34 -14.35 4.94 -9.73
CA SER A 34 -15.51 4.36 -10.40
C SER A 34 -15.05 3.45 -11.54
N VAL A 35 -15.69 2.29 -11.66
CA VAL A 35 -15.41 1.27 -12.70
C VAL A 35 -16.34 1.40 -13.91
N THR A 36 -17.01 2.55 -14.09
CA THR A 36 -17.86 2.81 -15.26
C THR A 36 -17.03 3.13 -16.50
N ASP A 37 -17.53 2.78 -17.68
CA ASP A 37 -16.88 3.05 -18.97
C ASP A 37 -16.48 4.52 -19.14
N LYS A 38 -17.36 5.43 -18.71
CA LYS A 38 -17.11 6.87 -18.78
C LYS A 38 -15.92 7.26 -17.89
N ALA A 39 -15.91 6.81 -16.64
CA ALA A 39 -14.84 7.12 -15.69
C ALA A 39 -13.49 6.54 -16.13
N ILE A 40 -13.49 5.32 -16.68
CA ILE A 40 -12.28 4.70 -17.23
C ILE A 40 -11.75 5.52 -18.41
N LYS A 41 -12.59 5.83 -19.40
CA LYS A 41 -12.20 6.63 -20.58
C LYS A 41 -11.66 8.01 -20.19
N GLU A 42 -12.30 8.68 -19.23
CA GLU A 42 -11.83 9.97 -18.72
C GLU A 42 -10.52 9.84 -17.92
N GLY A 43 -10.38 8.78 -17.11
CA GLY A 43 -9.18 8.50 -16.34
C GLY A 43 -7.96 8.24 -17.23
N PHE A 44 -8.13 7.50 -18.32
CA PHE A 44 -7.05 7.27 -19.29
C PHE A 44 -6.64 8.54 -20.05
N LYS A 45 -7.56 9.49 -20.24
CA LYS A 45 -7.23 10.82 -20.80
C LYS A 45 -6.47 11.70 -19.80
N LYS A 46 -6.63 11.45 -18.50
CA LYS A 46 -6.03 12.24 -17.40
C LYS A 46 -5.01 11.41 -16.61
N LEU A 47 -4.19 10.61 -17.30
CA LEU A 47 -3.12 9.86 -16.66
C LEU A 47 -2.10 10.80 -16.02
N LYS A 48 -1.72 10.48 -14.79
CA LYS A 48 -0.74 11.26 -14.03
C LYS A 48 0.61 10.58 -13.98
N ASN A 49 1.66 11.32 -13.68
CA ASN A 49 2.95 10.70 -13.44
C ASN A 49 2.89 9.91 -12.14
N ALA A 50 3.42 8.67 -12.13
CA ALA A 50 3.40 7.86 -10.92
C ALA A 50 4.16 8.52 -9.74
N ARG A 51 5.15 9.39 -10.02
CA ARG A 51 5.91 10.14 -9.00
C ARG A 51 5.04 11.06 -8.14
N GLU A 52 3.93 11.57 -8.69
CA GLU A 52 3.00 12.43 -7.94
C GLU A 52 2.39 11.73 -6.71
N TYR A 53 2.40 10.39 -6.71
CA TYR A 53 1.82 9.55 -5.66
C TYR A 53 2.87 8.86 -4.77
N GLU A 54 4.17 9.19 -4.92
CA GLU A 54 5.23 8.59 -4.10
C GLU A 54 5.04 8.88 -2.60
N ALA A 55 4.55 10.06 -2.23
CA ALA A 55 4.26 10.38 -0.83
C ALA A 55 3.16 9.45 -0.24
N LEU A 56 2.15 9.07 -1.02
CA LEU A 56 1.11 8.13 -0.57
C LEU A 56 1.69 6.73 -0.39
N TYR A 57 2.55 6.30 -1.32
CA TYR A 57 3.29 5.04 -1.19
C TYR A 57 4.14 5.01 0.08
N HIS A 58 4.95 6.05 0.32
CA HIS A 58 5.80 6.14 1.51
C HIS A 58 4.98 6.16 2.80
N SER A 59 3.85 6.87 2.84
CA SER A 59 2.93 6.85 3.98
C SER A 59 2.42 5.44 4.28
N ALA A 60 1.97 4.71 3.27
CA ALA A 60 1.49 3.34 3.42
C ALA A 60 2.62 2.37 3.84
N TYR A 61 3.81 2.54 3.28
CA TYR A 61 4.98 1.72 3.59
C TYR A 61 5.46 1.93 5.03
N SER A 62 5.58 3.18 5.48
CA SER A 62 5.92 3.47 6.87
C SER A 62 4.90 2.90 7.85
N ARG A 63 3.61 2.97 7.50
CA ARG A 63 2.54 2.36 8.31
C ARG A 63 2.69 0.84 8.39
N SER A 64 2.96 0.15 7.28
CA SER A 64 3.09 -1.31 7.28
C SER A 64 4.30 -1.78 8.09
N ILE A 65 5.42 -1.05 8.03
CA ILE A 65 6.58 -1.31 8.89
C ILE A 65 6.23 -1.09 10.37
N ALA A 66 5.60 0.04 10.71
CA ALA A 66 5.24 0.35 12.09
C ALA A 66 4.29 -0.69 12.69
N ASP A 67 3.26 -1.08 11.93
CA ASP A 67 2.30 -2.11 12.33
C ASP A 67 3.01 -3.46 12.58
N TRP A 68 3.97 -3.82 11.71
CA TRP A 68 4.74 -5.05 11.87
C TRP A 68 5.67 -5.01 13.10
N ILE A 69 6.44 -3.93 13.28
CA ILE A 69 7.38 -3.79 14.40
C ILE A 69 6.63 -3.81 15.74
N VAL A 70 5.55 -3.04 15.86
CA VAL A 70 4.75 -3.02 17.10
C VAL A 70 4.09 -4.38 17.32
N GLY A 71 3.44 -4.92 16.28
CA GLY A 71 2.70 -6.18 16.37
C GLY A 71 3.57 -7.36 16.78
N ILE A 72 4.72 -7.57 16.13
CA ILE A 72 5.58 -8.73 16.40
C ILE A 72 6.21 -8.65 17.79
N ASN A 73 6.67 -7.47 18.21
CA ASN A 73 7.36 -7.32 19.48
C ASN A 73 6.39 -7.38 20.66
N ALA A 74 5.25 -6.68 20.57
CA ALA A 74 4.24 -6.68 21.63
C ALA A 74 3.62 -8.07 21.80
N THR A 75 3.24 -8.73 20.69
CA THR A 75 2.71 -10.10 20.72
C THR A 75 3.70 -11.09 21.34
N ARG A 76 4.99 -11.02 20.97
CA ARG A 76 6.02 -11.88 21.57
C ARG A 76 6.23 -11.59 23.05
N ALA A 77 6.30 -10.32 23.45
CA ALA A 77 6.49 -9.94 24.84
C ALA A 77 5.35 -10.45 25.74
N LEU A 78 4.09 -10.29 25.31
CA LEU A 78 2.94 -10.80 26.05
C LEU A 78 2.91 -12.32 26.06
N THR A 79 3.15 -12.96 24.91
CA THR A 79 3.11 -14.42 24.80
C THR A 79 4.17 -15.08 25.70
N CYS A 80 5.39 -14.55 25.72
CA CYS A 80 6.45 -15.07 26.59
C CYS A 80 6.19 -14.77 28.07
N LYS A 81 5.62 -13.61 28.41
CA LYS A 81 5.35 -13.23 29.81
C LYS A 81 4.23 -14.06 30.44
N TYR A 82 3.19 -14.37 29.68
CA TYR A 82 1.99 -15.04 30.20
C TYR A 82 1.88 -16.52 29.78
N ASN A 83 2.84 -17.01 28.99
CA ASN A 83 2.84 -18.35 28.39
C ASN A 83 1.49 -18.70 27.73
N ALA A 84 0.89 -17.71 27.07
CA ALA A 84 -0.43 -17.78 26.43
C ALA A 84 -0.40 -17.01 25.12
N GLN A 85 -1.14 -17.44 24.10
CA GLN A 85 -1.15 -16.76 22.81
C GLN A 85 -1.93 -15.44 22.88
N LEU A 86 -1.20 -14.34 23.12
CA LEU A 86 -1.76 -13.01 23.28
C LEU A 86 -1.32 -12.12 22.11
N ALA A 87 -2.21 -11.96 21.14
CA ALA A 87 -2.02 -11.01 20.05
C ALA A 87 -2.14 -9.57 20.57
N CYS A 88 -1.22 -8.70 20.14
CA CYS A 88 -1.27 -7.28 20.41
C CYS A 88 -0.73 -6.51 19.20
N GLY A 89 -1.40 -5.42 18.85
CA GLY A 89 -1.04 -4.58 17.71
C GLY A 89 -1.56 -3.16 17.90
N ARG A 90 -1.10 -2.23 17.06
CA ARG A 90 -1.53 -0.81 17.11
C ARG A 90 -3.04 -0.64 16.90
N VAL A 91 -3.66 -1.52 16.12
CA VAL A 91 -5.11 -1.61 15.93
C VAL A 91 -5.47 -3.07 16.19
N GLN A 92 -6.44 -3.30 17.09
CA GLN A 92 -7.03 -4.60 17.37
C GLN A 92 -8.53 -4.54 17.16
#